data_AF-A0A8H8DBP0-F1
#
_entry.id   AF-A0A8H8DBP0-F1
#
_cell.length_a   1.000
_cell.length_b   1.000
_cell.length_c   1.000
_cell.angle_alpha   90.00
_cell.angle_beta   90.00
_cell.angle_gamma   90.00
#
_symmetry.space_group_name_H-M   'P 1'
#
loop_
_entity.id
_entity.type
_entity.pdbx_description
1 polymer ?
#
loop_
_entity_poly.entity_id
_entity_poly.type
_entity_poly.pdbx_seq_one_letter_code
_entity_poly.pdbx_strand_id
1 'polypeptide(L)'
;MTTSCSSNQNSTCACKSNPEKTPTTTTTETNNGSDDDDVWAMDDDEGNHNGTEDSRKLAYNDIIRQHRKQGYVDGITAHREDQLQRGFDDAFPQGAQLGIEVGKILARLRCQQGREDKRGEGSDNFKRAINDLSISKVLDRQYFNDDLEPLPTHDLIEKWKHHQPQSPS
;
A
#
# COMPACT_ATOMS: atom_id res chain seq x y z
N MET A 1 31.24 -3.40 -30.22
CA MET A 1 31.01 -2.33 -29.22
C MET A 1 30.69 -3.01 -27.91
N THR A 2 31.67 -3.07 -27.01
CA THR A 2 31.60 -3.80 -25.73
C THR A 2 31.06 -2.86 -24.66
N THR A 3 29.87 -3.12 -24.13
CA THR A 3 29.30 -2.35 -23.02
C THR A 3 29.87 -2.91 -21.72
N SER A 4 30.81 -2.17 -21.14
CA SER A 4 31.41 -2.42 -19.82
C SER A 4 30.40 -2.05 -18.74
N CYS A 5 29.95 -3.03 -17.94
CA CYS A 5 29.20 -2.77 -16.73
C CYS A 5 30.18 -2.74 -15.55
N SER A 6 30.47 -1.54 -15.02
CA SER A 6 31.34 -1.36 -13.86
C SER A 6 30.66 -1.87 -12.60
N SER A 7 31.17 -2.98 -12.05
CA SER A 7 30.84 -3.46 -10.71
C SER A 7 31.42 -2.51 -9.68
N ASN A 8 30.57 -1.67 -9.07
CA ASN A 8 30.97 -0.89 -7.90
C ASN A 8 30.79 -1.77 -6.64
N GLN A 9 31.90 -2.31 -6.16
CA GLN A 9 31.99 -3.15 -4.97
C GLN A 9 31.88 -2.29 -3.70
N ASN A 10 30.70 -1.74 -3.39
CA ASN A 10 30.35 -1.35 -2.02
C ASN A 10 28.85 -1.09 -1.89
N SER A 11 28.06 -2.11 -1.54
CA SER A 11 26.69 -1.92 -1.08
C SER A 11 26.33 -3.04 -0.12
N THR A 12 26.79 -2.88 1.12
CA THR A 12 26.26 -3.61 2.27
C THR A 12 24.81 -3.20 2.46
N CYS A 13 23.88 -3.92 1.82
CA CYS A 13 22.46 -3.80 2.12
C CYS A 13 22.20 -4.48 3.46
N ALA A 14 22.30 -3.73 4.55
CA ALA A 14 21.98 -4.18 5.89
C ALA A 14 20.50 -3.93 6.18
N CYS A 15 19.66 -4.93 5.94
CA CYS A 15 18.32 -4.97 6.52
C CYS A 15 18.47 -5.19 8.04
N LYS A 16 18.47 -4.10 8.81
CA LYS A 16 18.41 -4.16 10.26
C LYS A 16 17.04 -4.71 10.68
N SER A 17 16.99 -5.94 11.17
CA SER A 17 15.86 -6.45 11.93
C SER A 17 15.78 -5.70 13.26
N ASN A 18 14.70 -4.96 13.47
CA ASN A 18 14.38 -4.28 14.73
C ASN A 18 13.88 -5.32 15.76
N PRO A 19 14.31 -5.27 17.04
CA PRO A 19 13.81 -6.19 18.05
C PRO A 19 12.46 -5.72 18.64
N GLU A 20 11.65 -6.73 18.98
CA GLU A 20 10.66 -6.76 20.06
C GLU A 20 9.21 -6.31 19.79
N LYS A 21 8.31 -7.30 19.73
CA LYS A 21 7.20 -7.46 20.71
C LYS A 21 6.47 -8.80 20.52
N THR A 22 6.62 -9.66 21.51
CA THR A 22 5.72 -10.77 21.83
C THR A 22 4.32 -10.26 22.16
N PRO A 23 3.28 -11.07 21.89
CA PRO A 23 2.27 -11.30 22.89
C PRO A 23 2.13 -12.81 23.15
N THR A 24 2.51 -13.20 24.36
CA THR A 24 2.17 -14.49 24.96
C THR A 24 0.68 -14.54 25.28
N THR A 25 -0.01 -15.61 24.91
CA THR A 25 -1.24 -16.04 25.59
C THR A 25 -1.21 -17.57 25.76
N THR A 26 -0.93 -17.97 27.00
CA THR A 26 -1.15 -19.26 27.67
C THR A 26 -2.61 -19.72 27.46
N THR A 27 -3.03 -20.99 27.37
CA THR A 27 -2.79 -22.16 28.23
C THR A 27 -3.48 -23.40 27.63
N THR A 28 -2.85 -24.57 27.58
CA THR A 28 -3.43 -25.84 28.10
C THR A 28 -2.36 -26.94 28.15
N GLU A 29 -2.11 -27.41 29.36
CA GLU A 29 -1.19 -28.49 29.72
C GLU A 29 -1.76 -29.86 29.33
N THR A 30 -0.91 -30.81 28.90
CA THR A 30 -0.68 -32.11 29.58
C THR A 30 0.24 -33.07 28.79
N ASN A 31 1.34 -33.44 29.44
CA ASN A 31 2.01 -34.77 29.46
C ASN A 31 3.00 -35.20 28.35
N ASN A 32 4.28 -35.17 28.77
CA ASN A 32 5.33 -36.18 28.60
C ASN A 32 5.62 -36.79 27.22
N GLY A 33 6.74 -36.33 26.66
CA GLY A 33 7.55 -37.04 25.67
C GLY A 33 8.67 -36.11 25.24
N SER A 34 9.84 -36.26 25.86
CA SER A 34 11.11 -35.66 25.43
C SER A 34 11.27 -35.82 23.92
N ASP A 35 11.48 -34.71 23.21
CA ASP A 35 12.30 -34.57 21.99
C ASP A 35 12.19 -33.09 21.55
N ASP A 36 12.68 -32.20 22.42
CA ASP A 36 13.20 -30.90 21.99
C ASP A 36 14.58 -31.19 21.38
N ASP A 37 14.60 -31.53 20.09
CA ASP A 37 15.85 -31.87 19.40
C ASP A 37 16.70 -30.61 19.23
N ASP A 38 17.67 -30.48 20.13
CA ASP A 38 18.75 -29.50 20.16
C ASP A 38 19.38 -29.28 18.78
N VAL A 39 18.89 -28.26 18.06
CA VAL A 39 19.49 -27.73 16.82
C VAL A 39 20.92 -27.17 17.07
N TRP A 40 21.33 -27.03 18.33
CA TRP A 40 22.56 -26.37 18.75
C TRP A 40 23.48 -27.24 19.61
N ALA A 41 23.30 -28.56 19.64
CA ALA A 41 24.27 -29.46 20.26
C ALA A 41 25.54 -29.54 19.39
N MET A 42 26.39 -28.52 19.50
CA MET A 42 27.79 -28.56 19.08
C MET A 42 28.51 -29.47 20.08
N ASP A 43 28.58 -30.76 19.76
CA ASP A 43 29.41 -31.70 20.49
C ASP A 43 30.86 -31.50 20.03
N ASP A 44 31.65 -30.84 20.87
CA ASP A 44 33.11 -30.88 20.86
C ASP A 44 33.54 -32.30 21.28
N ASP A 45 33.45 -33.27 20.38
CA ASP A 45 34.11 -34.57 20.54
C ASP A 45 35.23 -34.73 19.50
N GLU A 46 36.45 -34.68 20.02
CA GLU A 46 37.70 -34.97 19.33
C GLU A 46 37.73 -36.44 18.88
N GLY A 47 37.17 -36.73 17.69
CA GLY A 47 37.16 -38.10 17.19
C GLY A 47 36.68 -38.30 15.76
N ASN A 48 37.63 -38.48 14.84
CA ASN A 48 37.48 -39.11 13.53
C ASN A 48 36.85 -38.27 12.39
N HIS A 49 37.75 -37.72 11.58
CA HIS A 49 37.54 -37.03 10.31
C HIS A 49 36.85 -37.93 9.25
N ASN A 50 35.54 -38.15 9.36
CA ASN A 50 34.69 -38.64 8.27
C ASN A 50 33.25 -38.13 8.46
N GLY A 51 33.11 -36.84 8.74
CA GLY A 51 31.86 -36.08 8.60
C GLY A 51 31.38 -36.21 7.16
N THR A 52 30.51 -37.18 6.97
CA THR A 52 30.02 -37.78 5.74
C THR A 52 29.56 -36.70 4.76
N GLU A 53 29.97 -36.83 3.49
CA GLU A 53 29.46 -36.10 2.32
C GLU A 53 27.94 -35.82 2.37
N ASP A 54 27.19 -36.68 3.04
CA ASP A 54 25.75 -36.58 3.22
C ASP A 54 25.30 -35.39 4.09
N SER A 55 26.02 -35.00 5.14
CA SER A 55 25.69 -33.78 5.91
C SER A 55 25.85 -32.50 5.08
N ARG A 56 26.86 -32.44 4.20
CA ARG A 56 27.05 -31.32 3.25
C ARG A 56 25.95 -31.30 2.18
N LYS A 57 25.51 -32.47 1.70
CA LYS A 57 24.38 -32.58 0.78
C LYS A 57 23.06 -32.15 1.42
N LEU A 58 22.82 -32.50 2.69
CA LEU A 58 21.62 -32.07 3.43
C LEU A 58 21.56 -30.54 3.53
N ALA A 59 22.65 -29.90 4.00
CA ALA A 59 22.74 -28.45 4.07
C ALA A 59 22.55 -27.76 2.70
N TYR A 60 23.10 -28.33 1.63
CA TYR A 60 22.89 -27.82 0.26
C TYR A 60 21.44 -27.94 -0.20
N ASN A 61 20.77 -29.06 0.09
CA ASN A 61 19.35 -29.24 -0.21
C ASN A 61 18.47 -28.26 0.56
N ASP A 62 18.83 -27.94 1.81
CA ASP A 62 18.09 -26.96 2.61
C ASP A 62 18.21 -25.55 2.06
N ILE A 63 19.41 -25.15 1.61
CA ILE A 63 19.62 -23.89 0.89
C ILE A 63 18.75 -23.83 -0.38
N ILE A 64 18.67 -24.92 -1.16
CA ILE A 64 17.82 -24.99 -2.35
C ILE A 64 16.34 -24.82 -1.98
N ARG A 65 15.86 -25.51 -0.94
CA ARG A 65 14.47 -25.39 -0.49
C ARG A 65 14.16 -23.96 -0.02
N GLN A 66 15.07 -23.35 0.72
CA GLN A 66 14.96 -21.98 1.17
C GLN A 66 14.87 -21.01 -0.01
N HIS A 67 15.78 -21.11 -1.00
CA HIS A 67 15.74 -20.28 -2.19
C HIS A 67 14.48 -20.49 -3.03
N ARG A 68 14.00 -21.74 -3.19
CA ARG A 68 12.76 -22.02 -3.93
C ARG A 68 11.54 -21.44 -3.24
N LYS A 69 11.45 -21.59 -1.91
CA LYS A 69 10.37 -21.01 -1.10
C LYS A 69 10.44 -19.48 -1.15
N GLN A 70 11.64 -18.91 -1.03
CA GLN A 70 11.86 -17.48 -1.12
C GLN A 70 11.46 -16.94 -2.49
N GLY A 71 11.88 -17.57 -3.59
CA GLY A 71 11.52 -17.13 -4.95
C GLY A 71 10.03 -17.25 -5.26
N TYR A 72 9.34 -18.25 -4.71
CA TYR A 72 7.88 -18.34 -4.84
C TYR A 72 7.15 -17.23 -4.07
N VAL A 73 7.54 -16.99 -2.82
CA VAL A 73 6.97 -15.92 -2.00
C VAL A 73 7.26 -14.55 -2.61
N ASP A 74 8.48 -14.34 -3.09
CA ASP A 74 8.91 -13.13 -3.78
C ASP A 74 8.12 -12.93 -5.08
N GLY A 75 7.96 -13.98 -5.90
CA GLY A 75 7.17 -13.92 -7.12
C GLY A 75 5.70 -13.57 -6.88
N ILE A 76 5.05 -14.11 -5.84
CA ILE A 76 3.68 -13.72 -5.47
C ILE A 76 3.63 -12.26 -5.02
N THR A 77 4.61 -11.84 -4.23
CA THR A 77 4.66 -10.48 -3.68
C THR A 77 4.88 -9.46 -4.80
N ALA A 78 5.87 -9.70 -5.66
CA ALA A 78 6.15 -8.90 -6.84
C ALA A 78 4.93 -8.80 -7.77
N HIS A 79 4.24 -9.93 -8.02
CA HIS A 79 3.05 -9.91 -8.87
C HIS A 79 1.90 -9.08 -8.29
N ARG A 80 1.67 -9.15 -6.98
CA ARG A 80 0.65 -8.33 -6.29
C ARG A 80 0.99 -6.85 -6.34
N GLU A 81 2.27 -6.52 -6.14
CA GLU A 81 2.76 -5.14 -6.22
C GLU A 81 2.61 -4.58 -7.64
N ASP A 82 2.99 -5.36 -8.67
CA ASP A 82 2.81 -4.98 -10.07
C ASP A 82 1.33 -4.72 -10.41
N GLN A 83 0.41 -5.56 -9.91
CA GLN A 83 -1.02 -5.36 -10.10
C GLN A 83 -1.53 -4.10 -9.41
N LEU A 84 -1.08 -3.84 -8.19
CA LEU A 84 -1.46 -2.64 -7.43
C LEU A 84 -0.99 -1.37 -8.14
N GLN A 85 0.26 -1.35 -8.59
CA GLN A 85 0.83 -0.20 -9.31
C GLN A 85 0.09 0.07 -10.61
N ARG A 86 -0.20 -0.97 -11.40
CA ARG A 86 -1.01 -0.84 -12.63
C ARG A 86 -2.39 -0.26 -12.34
N GLY A 87 -3.08 -0.81 -11.33
CA GLY A 87 -4.39 -0.30 -10.92
C GLY A 87 -4.34 1.16 -10.47
N PHE A 88 -3.26 1.57 -9.79
CA PHE A 88 -3.05 2.97 -9.42
C PHE A 88 -2.80 3.86 -10.64
N ASP A 89 -1.92 3.45 -11.55
CA ASP A 89 -1.59 4.20 -12.76
C ASP A 89 -2.82 4.43 -13.66
N ASP A 90 -3.73 3.45 -13.72
CA ASP A 90 -4.97 3.54 -14.48
C ASP A 90 -6.02 4.44 -13.79
N ALA A 91 -6.20 4.30 -12.47
CA ALA A 91 -7.25 5.01 -11.73
C ALA A 91 -6.86 6.44 -11.31
N PHE A 92 -5.57 6.71 -11.08
CA PHE A 92 -5.08 8.00 -10.57
C PHE A 92 -5.44 9.18 -11.50
N PRO A 93 -5.23 9.10 -12.83
CA PRO A 93 -5.63 10.19 -13.74
C PRO A 93 -7.13 10.49 -13.70
N GLN A 94 -7.98 9.47 -13.56
CA GLN A 94 -9.43 9.65 -13.50
C GLN A 94 -9.84 10.36 -12.20
N GLY A 95 -9.31 9.92 -11.06
CA GLY A 95 -9.52 10.59 -9.78
C GLY A 95 -9.01 12.03 -9.77
N ALA A 96 -7.88 12.30 -10.43
CA ALA A 96 -7.33 13.64 -10.58
C ALA A 96 -8.25 14.57 -11.39
N GLN A 97 -8.86 14.08 -12.47
CA GLN A 97 -9.84 14.86 -13.25
C GLN A 97 -11.03 15.28 -12.38
N LEU A 98 -11.56 14.35 -11.58
CA LEU A 98 -12.66 14.62 -10.65
C LEU A 98 -12.26 15.65 -9.58
N GLY A 99 -11.05 15.50 -9.02
CA GLY A 99 -10.48 16.46 -8.07
C GLY A 99 -10.33 17.88 -8.66
N ILE A 100 -9.93 17.98 -9.93
CA ILE A 100 -9.86 19.27 -10.65
C ILE A 100 -11.26 19.89 -10.80
N GLU A 101 -12.30 19.09 -11.11
CA GLU A 101 -13.67 19.58 -11.19
C GLU A 101 -14.16 20.15 -9.86
N VAL A 102 -13.97 19.40 -8.78
CA VAL A 102 -14.31 19.83 -7.41
C VAL A 102 -13.55 21.09 -7.04
N GLY A 103 -12.24 21.14 -7.32
CA GLY A 103 -11.40 22.29 -7.05
C GLY A 103 -11.88 23.57 -7.76
N LYS A 104 -12.32 23.46 -9.03
CA LYS A 104 -12.91 24.59 -9.78
C LYS A 104 -14.19 25.11 -9.14
N ILE A 105 -15.05 24.23 -8.64
CA ILE A 105 -16.29 24.59 -7.96
C ILE A 105 -15.96 25.33 -6.65
N LEU A 106 -15.08 24.76 -5.82
CA LEU A 106 -14.68 25.36 -4.54
C LEU A 106 -13.99 26.71 -4.73
N ALA A 107 -13.10 26.83 -5.72
CA ALA A 107 -12.43 28.09 -6.04
C ALA A 107 -13.44 29.19 -6.41
N ARG A 108 -14.46 28.85 -7.22
CA ARG A 108 -15.52 29.81 -7.58
C ARG A 108 -16.31 30.28 -6.37
N LEU A 109 -16.75 29.35 -5.52
CA LEU A 109 -17.48 29.68 -4.29
C LEU A 109 -16.65 30.56 -3.34
N ARG A 110 -15.34 30.27 -3.24
CA ARG A 110 -14.40 31.08 -2.45
C ARG A 110 -14.25 32.49 -2.99
N CYS A 111 -14.16 32.66 -4.31
CA CYS A 111 -14.09 33.97 -4.96
C CYS A 111 -15.37 34.79 -4.77
N GLN A 112 -16.54 34.15 -4.75
CA GLN A 112 -17.81 34.81 -4.44
C GLN A 112 -17.85 35.28 -3.00
N GLN A 113 -17.47 34.42 -2.05
CA GLN A 113 -17.41 34.77 -0.63
C GLN A 113 -16.55 36.01 -0.37
N GLY A 114 -15.34 36.08 -0.95
CA GLY A 114 -14.46 37.26 -0.77
C GLY A 114 -15.00 38.57 -1.37
N ARG A 115 -16.00 38.52 -2.26
CA ARG A 115 -16.74 39.70 -2.74
C ARG A 115 -17.92 40.06 -1.84
N GLU A 116 -18.47 39.09 -1.13
CA GLU A 116 -19.71 39.20 -0.36
C GLU A 116 -19.50 39.47 1.14
N ASP A 117 -18.27 39.62 1.64
CA ASP A 117 -17.91 39.88 3.05
C ASP A 117 -18.59 41.12 3.71
N LYS A 118 -19.50 41.81 3.02
CA LYS A 118 -20.43 42.80 3.60
C LYS A 118 -21.81 42.24 4.00
N ARG A 119 -22.15 40.99 3.65
CA ARG A 119 -23.40 40.28 4.01
C ARG A 119 -23.01 38.86 4.37
N GLY A 120 -23.00 38.49 5.66
CA GLY A 120 -22.37 37.27 6.19
C GLY A 120 -22.90 35.89 5.74
N GLU A 121 -23.58 35.78 4.59
CA GLU A 121 -24.22 34.57 4.06
C GLU A 121 -23.28 33.70 3.20
N GLY A 122 -22.29 34.31 2.52
CA GLY A 122 -21.32 33.59 1.68
C GLY A 122 -20.41 32.60 2.45
N SER A 123 -20.30 32.74 3.78
CA SER A 123 -19.59 31.83 4.67
C SER A 123 -20.14 30.40 4.63
N ASP A 124 -21.47 30.27 4.58
CA ASP A 124 -22.13 29.02 4.93
C ASP A 124 -22.24 28.10 3.72
N ASN A 125 -22.40 28.67 2.52
CA ASN A 125 -22.39 27.92 1.27
C ASN A 125 -21.03 27.29 0.98
N PHE A 126 -19.94 28.03 1.22
CA PHE A 126 -18.59 27.50 1.05
C PHE A 126 -18.29 26.35 2.03
N LYS A 127 -18.65 26.52 3.30
CA LYS A 127 -18.50 25.47 4.32
C LYS A 127 -19.34 24.22 3.98
N ARG A 128 -20.57 24.41 3.48
CA ARG A 128 -21.42 23.31 3.01
C ARG A 128 -20.80 22.59 1.82
N ALA A 129 -20.29 23.33 0.84
CA ALA A 129 -19.65 22.75 -0.33
C ALA A 129 -18.40 21.94 0.02
N ILE A 130 -17.57 22.39 0.97
CA ILE A 130 -16.42 21.59 1.46
C ILE A 130 -16.87 20.26 2.06
N ASN A 131 -17.93 20.29 2.87
CA ASN A 131 -18.44 19.09 3.53
C ASN A 131 -19.14 18.15 2.53
N ASP A 132 -19.82 18.68 1.51
CA ASP A 132 -20.53 17.90 0.50
C ASP A 132 -19.57 17.32 -0.56
N LEU A 133 -18.56 18.08 -0.97
CA LEU A 133 -17.56 17.71 -1.99
C LEU A 133 -16.29 17.13 -1.35
N SER A 134 -16.39 16.52 -0.18
CA SER A 134 -15.24 15.86 0.44
C SER A 134 -14.80 14.66 -0.40
N ILE A 135 -13.49 14.40 -0.46
CA ILE A 135 -12.91 13.30 -1.24
C ILE A 135 -13.59 11.96 -0.95
N SER A 136 -13.91 11.67 0.31
CA SER A 136 -14.60 10.45 0.71
C SER A 136 -16.01 10.27 0.14
N LYS A 137 -16.71 11.37 -0.15
CA LYS A 137 -18.07 11.35 -0.72
C LYS A 137 -18.06 11.36 -2.24
N VAL A 138 -17.10 12.08 -2.81
CA VAL A 138 -16.92 12.21 -4.26
C VAL A 138 -16.33 10.92 -4.85
N LEU A 139 -15.46 10.24 -4.11
CA LEU A 139 -14.89 8.95 -4.49
C LEU A 139 -15.61 7.77 -3.83
N ASP A 140 -16.88 7.92 -3.46
CA ASP A 140 -17.65 6.82 -2.89
C ASP A 140 -17.99 5.79 -3.97
N ARG A 141 -18.01 4.50 -3.60
CA ARG A 141 -18.25 3.37 -4.52
C ARG A 141 -19.57 3.50 -5.28
N GLN A 142 -20.53 4.27 -4.76
CA GLN A 142 -21.83 4.52 -5.40
C GLN A 142 -21.72 5.20 -6.76
N TYR A 143 -20.64 5.94 -7.01
CA TYR A 143 -20.40 6.65 -8.27
C TYR A 143 -19.53 5.85 -9.24
N PHE A 144 -19.21 4.59 -8.92
CA PHE A 144 -18.38 3.71 -9.74
C PHE A 144 -19.09 2.41 -10.05
N ASN A 145 -18.86 1.87 -11.23
CA ASN A 145 -19.33 0.55 -11.63
C ASN A 145 -18.51 -0.57 -10.95
N ASP A 146 -18.93 -1.83 -11.13
CA ASP A 146 -18.18 -2.99 -10.61
C ASP A 146 -16.76 -3.08 -11.19
N ASP A 147 -16.53 -2.49 -12.37
CA ASP A 147 -15.21 -2.35 -13.00
C ASP A 147 -14.41 -1.11 -12.51
N LEU A 148 -14.89 -0.43 -11.46
CA LEU A 148 -14.31 0.78 -10.86
C LEU A 148 -14.22 1.98 -11.83
N GLU A 149 -14.96 1.95 -12.94
CA GLU A 149 -15.07 3.09 -13.83
C GLU A 149 -16.07 4.12 -13.29
N PRO A 150 -15.77 5.44 -13.39
CA PRO A 150 -16.66 6.49 -12.95
C PRO A 150 -17.94 6.51 -13.80
N LEU A 151 -19.09 6.62 -13.14
CA LEU A 151 -20.36 6.84 -13.81
C LEU A 151 -20.36 8.16 -14.60
N PRO A 152 -21.10 8.24 -15.71
CA PRO A 152 -21.12 9.43 -16.57
C PRO A 152 -21.73 10.67 -15.88
N THR A 153 -22.53 10.47 -14.83
CA THR A 153 -23.20 11.54 -14.08
C THR A 153 -22.85 11.43 -12.60
N HIS A 154 -22.27 12.51 -12.05
CA HIS A 154 -21.97 12.62 -10.63
C HIS A 154 -22.91 13.64 -9.98
N ASP A 155 -23.99 13.16 -9.36
CA ASP A 155 -25.09 13.97 -8.82
C ASP A 155 -24.62 15.12 -7.91
N LEU A 156 -23.67 14.87 -7.00
CA LEU A 156 -23.13 15.92 -6.13
C LEU A 156 -22.43 17.03 -6.91
N ILE A 157 -21.58 16.68 -7.87
CA ILE A 157 -20.83 17.65 -8.67
C ILE A 157 -21.78 18.43 -9.57
N GLU A 158 -22.78 17.77 -10.14
CA GLU A 158 -23.83 18.42 -10.94
C GLU A 158 -24.67 19.40 -10.12
N LYS A 159 -25.09 19.00 -8.91
CA LYS A 159 -25.81 19.87 -7.97
C LYS A 159 -25.06 21.18 -7.74
N TRP A 160 -23.75 21.11 -7.53
CA TRP A 160 -22.92 22.30 -7.27
C TRP A 160 -22.48 23.03 -8.55
N LYS A 161 -22.40 22.36 -9.71
CA LYS A 161 -22.21 23.00 -11.04
C LYS A 161 -23.40 23.89 -11.41
N HIS A 162 -24.62 23.42 -11.14
CA HIS A 162 -25.87 24.14 -11.44
C HIS A 162 -26.26 25.17 -10.38
N HIS A 163 -25.58 25.19 -9.23
CA HIS A 163 -25.70 26.25 -8.23
C HIS A 163 -25.05 27.55 -8.77
N GLN A 164 -25.63 28.10 -9.83
CA GLN A 164 -25.28 29.37 -10.44
C GLN A 164 -25.88 30.50 -9.60
N PRO A 165 -25.12 31.57 -9.29
CA PRO A 165 -25.74 32.79 -8.82
C PRO A 165 -26.63 33.35 -9.94
N GLN A 166 -27.87 33.68 -9.62
CA GLN A 166 -28.75 34.46 -10.50
C GLN A 166 -27.98 35.71 -10.97
N SER A 167 -27.76 35.85 -12.28
CA SER A 167 -27.21 37.08 -12.85
C SER A 167 -28.16 38.23 -12.52
N PRO A 168 -27.71 39.32 -11.88
CA PRO A 168 -28.54 40.51 -11.79
C PRO A 168 -28.72 41.07 -13.20
N SER A 169 -29.98 41.09 -13.66
CA SER A 169 -30.41 41.81 -14.86
C SER A 169 -30.38 43.32 -14.65
#